data_AF-A0A381NGM6-F1
#
_entry.id   AF-A0A381NGM6-F1
#
_cell.length_a   1.000
_cell.length_b   1.000
_cell.length_c   1.000
_cell.angle_alpha   90.00
_cell.angle_beta   90.00
_cell.angle_gamma   90.00
#
_symmetry.space_group_name_H-M   'P 1'
#
loop_
_entity.id
_entity.type
_entity.pdbx_description
1 polymer ?
#
loop_
_entity_poly.entity_id
_entity_poly.type
_entity_poly.pdbx_seq_one_letter_code
_entity_poly.pdbx_strand_id
1 'polypeptide(L)'
;MLFLFSASTLFAEYRAYELEVFDRIANTSRKVITSFSPSDFIQVNGGPQRIGIIIRASWICYGDTSLYKKVCPTPKAINPRFQQGDRVQIVLKKHLTDQWLGVIENSFFRPGLRSNVYGVRFTERGNLYTRYYESNLKKVP
;
A
#
# COMPACT_ATOMS: atom_id res chain seq x y z
N MET A 1 29.10 -19.37 -35.58
CA MET A 1 27.81 -19.71 -34.93
C MET A 1 27.36 -18.48 -34.15
N LEU A 2 26.53 -17.63 -34.75
CA LEU A 2 25.97 -16.45 -34.06
C LEU A 2 24.83 -16.93 -33.16
N PHE A 3 25.01 -16.89 -31.85
CA PHE A 3 23.89 -16.97 -30.91
C PHE A 3 23.13 -15.65 -30.96
N LEU A 4 22.01 -15.63 -31.69
CA LEU A 4 20.99 -14.60 -31.57
C LEU A 4 20.37 -14.71 -30.16
N PHE A 5 20.84 -13.89 -29.23
CA PHE A 5 20.15 -13.69 -27.96
C PHE A 5 18.83 -12.97 -28.26
N SER A 6 17.76 -13.73 -28.40
CA SER A 6 16.40 -13.22 -28.45
C SER A 6 16.11 -12.46 -27.16
N ALA A 7 16.12 -11.12 -27.22
CA ALA A 7 15.67 -10.28 -26.12
C ALA A 7 14.19 -10.56 -25.88
N SER A 8 13.93 -11.49 -24.96
CA SER A 8 12.58 -11.97 -24.66
C SER A 8 11.95 -10.97 -23.72
N THR A 9 11.05 -10.14 -24.20
CA THR A 9 10.23 -9.28 -23.35
C THR A 9 9.39 -10.19 -22.46
N LEU A 10 9.59 -10.15 -21.15
CA LEU A 10 8.96 -11.08 -20.22
C LEU A 10 7.74 -10.38 -19.59
N PHE A 11 6.62 -10.43 -20.31
CA PHE A 11 5.37 -9.85 -19.84
C PHE A 11 4.76 -10.71 -18.74
N ALA A 12 4.60 -10.13 -17.56
CA ALA A 12 3.95 -10.78 -16.43
C ALA A 12 3.23 -9.76 -15.55
N GLU A 13 2.45 -10.28 -14.61
CA GLU A 13 1.95 -9.48 -13.51
C GLU A 13 3.00 -9.35 -12.40
N TYR A 14 3.10 -8.17 -11.81
CA TYR A 14 3.92 -7.92 -10.64
C TYR A 14 3.25 -6.91 -9.72
N ARG A 15 3.67 -6.91 -8.46
CA ARG A 15 3.06 -6.04 -7.44
C ARG A 15 3.81 -4.72 -7.35
N ALA A 16 3.05 -3.64 -7.28
CA ALA A 16 3.52 -2.31 -6.92
C ALA A 16 2.97 -1.92 -5.54
N TYR A 17 3.67 -1.01 -4.89
CA TYR A 17 3.41 -0.59 -3.53
C TYR A 17 3.52 0.93 -3.40
N GLU A 18 2.64 1.49 -2.58
CA GLU A 18 2.88 2.77 -1.93
C GLU A 18 3.33 2.45 -0.51
N LEU A 19 4.57 2.79 -0.19
CA LEU A 19 5.20 2.57 1.11
C LEU A 19 5.31 3.89 1.85
N GLU A 20 5.07 3.86 3.15
CA GLU A 20 5.57 4.87 4.06
C GLU A 20 6.86 4.36 4.66
N VAL A 21 7.95 5.06 4.40
CA VAL A 21 9.29 4.69 4.80
C VAL A 21 9.72 5.61 5.94
N PHE A 22 10.03 5.01 7.08
CA PHE A 22 10.50 5.68 8.29
C PHE A 22 12.01 5.41 8.44
N ASP A 23 12.83 6.46 8.37
CA ASP A 23 14.24 6.36 8.76
C ASP A 23 14.33 6.58 10.28
N ARG A 24 14.71 5.54 11.01
CA ARG A 24 14.79 5.54 12.48
C ARG A 24 15.94 6.37 13.01
N ILE A 25 16.98 6.60 12.21
CA ILE A 25 18.16 7.37 12.59
C ILE A 25 17.90 8.85 12.32
N ALA A 26 17.43 9.18 11.12
CA ALA A 26 17.12 10.55 10.74
C ALA A 26 15.78 11.05 11.31
N ASN A 27 14.96 10.15 11.86
CA ASN A 27 13.60 10.41 12.36
C ASN A 27 12.70 11.13 11.33
N THR A 28 12.76 10.67 10.07
CA THR A 28 11.96 11.22 8.97
C THR A 28 11.03 10.16 8.39
N SER A 29 9.89 10.60 7.86
CA SER A 29 8.94 9.75 7.12
C SER A 29 8.73 10.29 5.71
N ARG A 30 8.67 9.39 4.73
CA ARG A 30 8.33 9.75 3.34
C ARG A 30 7.49 8.67 2.66
N LYS A 31 6.68 9.07 1.69
CA LYS A 31 5.94 8.15 0.81
C LYS A 31 6.79 7.80 -0.40
N VAL A 32 6.82 6.52 -0.76
CA VAL A 32 7.56 6.01 -1.92
C VAL A 32 6.67 5.06 -2.71
N ILE A 33 6.63 5.26 -4.03
CA ILE A 33 5.98 4.31 -4.96
C ILE A 33 7.07 3.45 -5.58
N THR A 34 6.94 2.13 -5.47
CA THR A 34 7.96 1.18 -5.92
C THR A 34 7.38 -0.18 -6.28
N SER A 35 8.10 -0.94 -7.08
CA SER A 35 7.85 -2.36 -7.37
C SER A 35 8.62 -3.30 -6.43
N PHE A 36 9.49 -2.76 -5.57
CA PHE A 36 10.20 -3.54 -4.57
C PHE A 36 9.21 -3.96 -3.49
N SER A 37 9.29 -5.24 -3.09
CA SER A 37 8.58 -5.67 -1.90
C SER A 37 9.12 -4.93 -0.67
N PRO A 38 8.34 -4.78 0.41
CA PRO A 38 8.82 -4.12 1.63
C PRO A 38 10.13 -4.72 2.16
N SER A 39 10.30 -6.03 2.10
CA SER A 39 11.53 -6.71 2.53
C SER A 39 12.71 -6.34 1.63
N ASP A 40 12.54 -6.36 0.30
CA ASP A 40 13.61 -6.01 -0.63
C ASP A 40 14.00 -4.53 -0.48
N PHE A 41 12.99 -3.67 -0.30
CA PHE A 41 13.22 -2.24 -0.06
C PHE A 41 14.03 -2.03 1.22
N ILE A 42 13.71 -2.72 2.32
CA ILE A 42 14.48 -2.64 3.56
C ILE A 42 15.91 -3.12 3.31
N GLN A 43 16.11 -4.26 2.65
CA GLN A 43 17.42 -4.87 2.43
C GLN A 43 18.38 -3.95 1.67
N VAL A 44 17.89 -3.28 0.62
CA VAL A 44 18.72 -2.40 -0.22
C VAL A 44 18.86 -0.97 0.30
N ASN A 45 18.12 -0.58 1.35
CA ASN A 45 18.15 0.77 1.95
C ASN A 45 18.71 0.79 3.39
N GLY A 46 19.64 -0.11 3.71
CA GLY A 46 20.35 -0.10 5.00
C GLY A 46 19.76 -1.00 6.08
N GLY A 47 18.78 -1.84 5.73
CA GLY A 47 18.31 -2.93 6.58
C GLY A 47 17.29 -2.51 7.66
N PRO A 48 16.75 -3.51 8.39
CA PRO A 48 15.62 -3.32 9.31
C PRO A 48 16.00 -2.52 10.57
N GLN A 49 17.29 -2.38 10.86
CA GLN A 49 17.76 -1.56 11.97
C GLN A 49 17.60 -0.05 11.69
N ARG A 50 17.72 0.35 10.43
CA ARG A 50 17.59 1.75 10.00
C ARG A 50 16.18 2.07 9.51
N ILE A 51 15.58 1.19 8.72
CA ILE A 51 14.34 1.49 8.00
C ILE A 51 13.16 0.71 8.59
N GLY A 52 12.08 1.44 8.91
CA GLY A 52 10.74 0.89 9.11
C GLY A 52 9.86 1.15 7.89
N ILE A 53 8.90 0.25 7.60
CA ILE A 53 7.98 0.41 6.48
C ILE A 53 6.54 0.12 6.91
N ILE A 54 5.61 0.94 6.43
CA ILE A 54 4.17 0.66 6.42
C ILE A 54 3.71 0.57 4.97
N ILE A 55 2.94 -0.47 4.63
CA ILE A 55 2.34 -0.62 3.31
C ILE A 55 1.04 0.21 3.28
N ARG A 56 1.08 1.36 2.60
CA ARG A 56 -0.08 2.24 2.47
C ARG A 56 -1.07 1.73 1.43
N ALA A 57 -0.57 1.28 0.28
CA ALA A 57 -1.36 0.68 -0.78
C ALA A 57 -0.55 -0.39 -1.53
N SER A 58 -1.23 -1.30 -2.20
CA SER A 58 -0.60 -2.27 -3.09
C SER A 58 -1.54 -2.66 -4.21
N TRP A 59 -1.04 -2.69 -5.44
CA TRP A 59 -1.80 -3.04 -6.63
C TRP A 59 -0.96 -3.91 -7.58
N ILE A 60 -1.63 -4.49 -8.57
CA ILE A 60 -0.99 -5.30 -9.60
C ILE A 60 -0.75 -4.42 -10.82
N CYS A 61 0.48 -4.48 -11.33
CA CYS A 61 0.87 -3.93 -12.61
C CYS A 61 1.08 -5.08 -13.59
N TYR A 62 0.79 -4.82 -14.85
CA TYR A 62 1.01 -5.74 -15.96
C TYR A 62 2.02 -5.09 -16.90
N GLY A 63 3.04 -5.84 -17.32
CA GLY A 63 4.04 -5.31 -18.24
C GLY A 63 5.31 -6.14 -18.30
N ASP A 64 6.30 -5.62 -19.00
CA ASP A 64 7.60 -6.25 -19.14
C ASP A 64 8.38 -6.21 -17.81
N THR A 65 8.62 -7.39 -17.25
CA THR A 65 9.36 -7.58 -16.01
C THR A 65 10.87 -7.69 -16.21
N SER A 66 11.34 -7.79 -17.45
CA SER A 66 12.78 -7.76 -17.78
C SER A 66 13.40 -6.37 -17.57
N LEU A 67 12.58 -5.32 -17.56
CA LEU A 67 12.99 -3.92 -17.43
C LEU A 67 12.56 -3.32 -16.09
N TYR A 68 13.43 -3.36 -15.07
CA TYR A 68 13.32 -2.69 -13.74
C TYR A 68 11.93 -2.65 -13.05
N LYS A 69 10.94 -3.41 -13.52
CA LYS A 69 9.53 -3.42 -13.13
C LYS A 69 8.97 -2.00 -12.93
N LYS A 70 8.90 -1.20 -14.01
CA LYS A 70 8.40 0.19 -13.97
C LYS A 70 6.99 0.28 -13.42
N VAL A 71 6.81 0.95 -12.28
CA VAL A 71 5.51 1.02 -11.61
C VAL A 71 4.42 1.68 -12.46
N CYS A 72 3.27 1.03 -12.57
CA CYS A 72 2.06 1.55 -13.18
C CYS A 72 1.28 2.46 -12.20
N PRO A 73 0.39 3.35 -12.68
CA PRO A 73 -0.38 4.25 -11.83
C PRO A 73 -1.23 3.51 -10.78
N THR A 74 -1.32 4.09 -9.58
CA THR A 74 -2.19 3.58 -8.52
C THR A 74 -3.65 3.61 -8.97
N PRO A 75 -4.41 2.50 -8.84
CA PRO A 75 -5.83 2.48 -9.17
C PRO A 75 -6.61 3.45 -8.27
N LYS A 76 -7.32 4.40 -8.87
CA LYS A 76 -8.19 5.32 -8.13
C LYS A 76 -9.39 4.58 -7.56
N ALA A 77 -9.84 4.98 -6.37
CA ALA A 77 -11.10 4.48 -5.80
C ALA A 77 -12.29 4.83 -6.72
N ILE A 78 -13.30 3.96 -6.75
CA ILE A 78 -14.51 4.12 -7.57
C ILE A 78 -15.66 4.52 -6.67
N ASN A 79 -16.26 5.70 -6.89
CA ASN A 79 -17.37 6.24 -6.08
C ASN A 79 -17.15 6.08 -4.56
N PRO A 80 -16.03 6.60 -4.01
CA PRO A 80 -15.67 6.35 -2.62
C PRO A 80 -16.68 6.98 -1.66
N ARG A 81 -17.17 6.20 -0.70
CA ARG A 81 -18.09 6.68 0.37
C ARG A 81 -17.39 7.54 1.42
N PHE A 82 -16.07 7.38 1.55
CA PHE A 82 -15.26 8.11 2.51
C PHE A 82 -14.15 8.88 1.80
N GLN A 83 -13.83 10.07 2.29
CA GLN A 83 -12.79 10.92 1.77
C GLN A 83 -11.57 10.94 2.70
N GLN A 84 -10.42 11.32 2.18
CA GLN A 84 -9.23 11.53 3.00
C GLN A 84 -9.53 12.60 4.07
N GLY A 85 -9.16 12.32 5.32
CA GLY A 85 -9.47 13.15 6.48
C GLY A 85 -10.76 12.77 7.20
N ASP A 86 -11.64 11.95 6.60
CA ASP A 86 -12.84 11.49 7.28
C ASP A 86 -12.48 10.65 8.51
N ARG A 87 -13.17 10.89 9.62
CA ARG A 87 -13.13 10.02 10.79
C ARG A 87 -14.06 8.83 10.58
N VAL A 88 -13.58 7.63 10.90
CA VAL A 88 -14.34 6.40 10.77
C VAL A 88 -14.18 5.52 12.00
N GLN A 89 -15.24 4.79 12.32
CA GLN A 89 -15.22 3.67 13.25
C GLN A 89 -15.08 2.37 12.49
N ILE A 90 -14.23 1.47 12.98
CA ILE A 90 -14.11 0.12 12.45
C ILE A 90 -15.28 -0.73 12.95
N VAL A 91 -15.95 -1.42 12.02
CA VAL A 91 -17.10 -2.29 12.26
C VAL A 91 -16.72 -3.69 11.80
N LEU A 92 -16.00 -4.41 12.65
CA LEU A 92 -15.52 -5.76 12.42
C LEU A 92 -15.74 -6.59 13.67
N LYS A 93 -16.96 -7.11 13.82
CA LYS A 93 -17.34 -7.90 15.00
C LYS A 93 -16.30 -8.99 15.28
N LYS A 94 -15.85 -9.08 16.53
CA LYS A 94 -14.85 -10.05 17.02
C LYS A 94 -13.42 -9.85 16.51
N HIS A 95 -13.13 -8.76 15.79
CA HIS A 95 -11.76 -8.40 15.41
C HIS A 95 -11.11 -7.52 16.48
N LEU A 96 -9.78 -7.57 16.61
CA LEU A 96 -9.02 -6.78 17.59
C LEU A 96 -9.29 -5.27 17.48
N THR A 97 -9.50 -4.79 16.26
CA THR A 97 -9.73 -3.37 15.97
C THR A 97 -11.21 -2.97 15.99
N ASP A 98 -12.12 -3.84 16.43
CA ASP A 98 -13.55 -3.51 16.45
C ASP A 98 -13.78 -2.25 17.29
N GLN A 99 -14.69 -1.38 16.83
CA GLN A 99 -15.03 -0.09 17.43
C GLN A 99 -13.90 0.95 17.51
N TRP A 100 -12.68 0.65 17.05
CA TRP A 100 -11.60 1.63 17.03
C TRP A 100 -11.95 2.81 16.11
N LEU A 101 -11.52 4.01 16.51
CA LEU A 101 -11.68 5.23 15.72
C LEU A 101 -10.37 5.57 15.03
N GLY A 102 -10.45 5.85 13.73
CA GLY A 102 -9.31 6.25 12.94
C GLY A 102 -9.67 7.28 11.87
N VAL A 103 -8.66 7.74 11.14
CA VAL A 103 -8.80 8.73 10.07
C VAL A 103 -8.42 8.10 8.74
N ILE A 104 -9.24 8.32 7.71
CA ILE A 104 -8.92 7.91 6.34
C ILE A 104 -7.71 8.69 5.84
N GLU A 105 -6.67 7.99 5.41
CA GLU A 105 -5.48 8.61 4.82
C GLU A 105 -5.38 8.43 3.31
N ASN A 106 -5.88 7.33 2.77
CA ASN A 106 -5.95 7.09 1.33
C ASN A 106 -7.07 6.09 0.99
N SER A 107 -7.39 6.02 -0.29
CA SER A 107 -8.29 5.01 -0.83
C SER A 107 -7.82 4.60 -2.23
N PHE A 108 -8.00 3.32 -2.55
CA PHE A 108 -7.66 2.78 -3.87
C PHE A 108 -8.58 1.62 -4.22
N PHE A 109 -8.80 1.42 -5.51
CA PHE A 109 -9.63 0.32 -5.98
C PHE A 109 -8.79 -0.95 -6.13
N ARG A 110 -9.33 -2.10 -5.70
CA ARG A 110 -8.68 -3.40 -5.89
C ARG A 110 -9.49 -4.25 -6.88
N PRO A 111 -9.06 -4.37 -8.15
CA PRO A 111 -9.82 -5.07 -9.19
C PRO A 111 -10.20 -6.51 -8.82
N GLY A 112 -9.25 -7.27 -8.24
CA GLY A 112 -9.50 -8.66 -7.84
C GLY A 112 -10.57 -8.84 -6.75
N LEU A 113 -10.91 -7.79 -6.00
CA LEU A 113 -11.96 -7.82 -4.98
C LEU A 113 -13.18 -6.97 -5.34
N ARG A 114 -13.14 -6.28 -6.49
CA ARG A 114 -14.18 -5.37 -6.97
C ARG A 114 -14.66 -4.37 -5.90
N SER A 115 -13.73 -3.89 -5.06
CA SER A 115 -14.06 -3.03 -3.92
C SER A 115 -12.97 -1.99 -3.66
N ASN A 116 -13.40 -0.86 -3.09
CA ASN A 116 -12.48 0.14 -2.55
C ASN A 116 -11.85 -0.36 -1.26
N VAL A 117 -10.55 -0.13 -1.14
CA VAL A 117 -9.78 -0.35 0.08
C VAL A 117 -9.40 1.02 0.63
N TYR A 118 -9.57 1.19 1.93
CA TYR A 118 -9.30 2.42 2.64
C TYR A 118 -8.15 2.21 3.63
N GLY A 119 -7.15 3.07 3.56
CA GLY A 119 -6.10 3.16 4.57
C GLY A 119 -6.56 4.00 5.75
N VAL A 120 -6.52 3.42 6.94
CA VAL A 120 -6.98 4.05 8.17
C VAL A 120 -5.82 4.18 9.15
N ARG A 121 -5.61 5.39 9.65
CA ARG A 121 -4.63 5.70 10.70
C ARG A 121 -5.29 5.81 12.07
N PHE A 122 -4.69 5.18 13.06
CA PHE A 122 -5.09 5.24 14.46
C PHE A 122 -4.06 6.02 15.28
N THR A 123 -4.23 7.33 15.35
CA THR A 123 -3.32 8.23 16.10
C THR A 123 -3.25 7.87 17.58
N GLU A 124 -4.40 7.53 18.19
CA GLU A 124 -4.52 7.11 19.60
C GLU A 124 -3.94 5.72 19.90
N ARG A 125 -3.55 4.96 18.87
CA ARG A 125 -3.03 3.59 18.99
C ARG A 125 -1.60 3.49 18.48
N GLY A 126 -0.73 4.42 18.89
CA GLY A 126 0.68 4.42 18.46
C GLY A 126 0.87 4.69 16.97
N ASN A 127 -0.02 5.49 16.37
CA ASN A 127 0.01 5.84 14.95
C ASN A 127 -0.07 4.63 14.01
N LEU A 128 -0.71 3.54 14.45
CA LEU A 128 -0.91 2.32 13.67
C LEU A 128 -1.68 2.61 12.39
N TYR A 129 -1.32 1.92 11.33
CA TYR A 129 -1.99 2.02 10.05
C TYR A 129 -2.43 0.63 9.59
N THR A 130 -3.65 0.54 9.09
CA THR A 130 -4.11 -0.67 8.45
C THR A 130 -5.14 -0.36 7.36
N ARG A 131 -5.53 -1.40 6.63
CA ARG A 131 -6.39 -1.28 5.45
C ARG A 131 -7.67 -2.05 5.68
N TYR A 132 -8.79 -1.43 5.33
CA TYR A 132 -10.12 -2.00 5.50
C TYR A 132 -10.92 -1.91 4.20
N TYR A 133 -11.90 -2.80 4.04
CA TYR A 133 -12.90 -2.64 3.00
C TYR A 133 -13.96 -1.64 3.44
N GLU A 134 -14.64 -1.07 2.46
CA GLU A 134 -15.72 -0.11 2.69
C GLU A 134 -16.77 -0.61 3.70
N SER A 135 -17.14 -1.89 3.62
CA SER A 135 -18.13 -2.52 4.50
C SER A 135 -17.68 -2.64 5.96
N ASN A 136 -16.39 -2.46 6.24
CA ASN A 136 -15.83 -2.52 7.59
C ASN A 136 -15.79 -1.16 8.27
N LEU A 137 -16.30 -0.11 7.63
CA LEU A 137 -16.17 1.26 8.09
C LEU A 137 -17.53 1.92 8.26
N LYS A 138 -17.64 2.73 9.31
CA LYS A 138 -18.77 3.62 9.54
C LYS A 138 -18.25 5.03 9.76
N LYS A 139 -18.75 6.01 8.98
CA LYS A 139 -18.38 7.42 9.18
C LYS A 139 -18.83 7.86 10.57
N VAL A 140 -17.95 8.57 11.27
CA VAL A 140 -18.30 9.25 12.52
C VAL A 140 -18.20 10.76 12.32
N PRO A 141 -18.96 11.56 13.09
CA PRO A 141 -18.85 13.01 13.08
C PRO A 141 -17.44 13.51 13.38
#